data_AF-A0A510K3U1-F1
#
_entry.id   AF-A0A510K3U1-F1
#
_cell.length_a   1.000
_cell.length_b   1.000
_cell.length_c   1.000
_cell.angle_alpha   90.00
_cell.angle_beta   90.00
_cell.angle_gamma   90.00
#
_symmetry.space_group_name_H-M   'P 1'
#
loop_
_entity.id
_entity.type
_entity.pdbx_description
1 polymer ?
#
loop_
_entity_poly.entity_id
_entity_poly.type
_entity_poly.pdbx_seq_one_letter_code
_entity_poly.pdbx_strand_id
1 'polypeptide(L)' 'MKKIKPKENTEVKKLPKINVSILGKTEKEKEFMLINRYSDWYYIIFEYPAGTGYIHKRQVEIIK' A
#
# COMPACT_ATOMS: atom_id res chain seq x y z
N MET A 1 -8.72 -7.42 -11.28
CA MET A 1 -8.41 -6.92 -9.92
C MET A 1 -7.58 -5.65 -10.07
N LYS A 2 -7.81 -4.61 -9.25
CA LYS A 2 -7.05 -3.34 -9.38
C LYS A 2 -5.67 -3.48 -8.73
N LYS A 3 -4.70 -2.76 -9.28
CA LYS A 3 -3.35 -2.67 -8.72
C LYS A 3 -3.02 -1.23 -8.37
N ILE A 4 -2.06 -1.07 -7.47
CA ILE A 4 -1.43 0.23 -7.21
C ILE A 4 0.06 0.14 -7.52
N LYS A 5 0.64 1.29 -7.87
CA LYS A 5 2.08 1.44 -8.08
C LYS A 5 2.59 2.62 -7.27
N PRO A 6 3.59 2.42 -6.40
CA PRO A 6 4.24 3.50 -5.68
C PRO A 6 5.03 4.44 -6.58
N LYS A 7 4.90 5.74 -6.30
CA LYS A 7 5.67 6.80 -6.97
C LYS A 7 7.14 6.81 -6.51
N GLU A 8 7.40 6.29 -5.31
CA GLU A 8 8.69 6.16 -4.66
C GLU A 8 8.64 5.01 -3.64
N ASN A 9 9.78 4.70 -3.00
CA ASN A 9 9.82 3.71 -1.92
C ASN A 9 9.05 4.26 -0.72
N THR A 10 7.86 3.73 -0.46
CA THR A 10 6.97 4.23 0.59
C THR A 10 6.72 3.21 1.68
N GLU A 11 6.46 3.69 2.89
CA GLU A 11 6.13 2.86 4.03
C GLU A 11 4.77 2.18 3.88
N VAL A 12 4.72 0.91 4.25
CA VAL A 12 3.49 0.15 4.46
C VAL A 12 3.20 0.10 5.94
N LYS A 13 2.00 0.52 6.33
CA LYS A 13 1.61 0.68 7.73
C LYS A 13 0.66 -0.40 8.17
N LYS A 14 0.71 -0.76 9.46
CA LYS A 14 -0.21 -1.74 10.06
C LYS A 14 -1.66 -1.26 10.13
N LEU A 15 -1.86 0.06 10.21
CA LEU A 15 -3.17 0.71 10.30
C LEU A 15 -3.23 1.95 9.39
N PRO A 16 -4.42 2.41 8.97
CA PRO A 16 -4.60 3.61 8.15
C PRO A 16 -4.44 4.91 8.97
N LYS A 17 -3.28 5.08 9.60
CA LYS A 17 -2.94 6.21 10.49
C LYS A 17 -1.48 6.63 10.28
N ILE A 18 -1.15 7.87 10.64
CA ILE A 18 0.19 8.43 10.37
C ILE A 18 1.24 7.91 11.36
N ASN A 19 0.93 7.85 12.66
CA ASN A 19 1.87 7.46 13.72
C ASN A 19 1.61 6.03 14.21
N VAL A 20 1.87 5.04 13.36
CA VAL A 20 1.69 3.62 13.69
C VAL A 20 2.86 2.80 13.16
N SER A 21 2.97 1.57 13.64
CA SER A 21 4.02 0.63 13.22
C SER A 21 4.07 0.47 11.70
N ILE A 22 5.29 0.57 11.18
CA ILE A 22 5.64 0.30 9.79
C ILE A 22 5.89 -1.21 9.66
N LEU A 23 5.20 -1.85 8.73
CA LEU A 23 5.38 -3.27 8.41
C LEU A 23 6.53 -3.50 7.45
N GLY A 24 6.82 -2.51 6.61
CA GLY A 24 7.92 -2.56 5.64
C GLY A 24 7.87 -1.36 4.70
N LYS A 25 8.62 -1.45 3.61
CA LYS A 25 8.61 -0.44 2.55
C LYS A 25 8.33 -1.11 1.21
N THR A 26 7.58 -0.42 0.37
CA THR A 26 7.43 -0.81 -1.03
C THR A 26 8.68 -0.43 -1.82
N GLU A 27 8.83 -1.08 -2.96
CA GLU A 27 9.75 -0.64 -4.00
C GLU A 27 9.00 0.25 -4.99
N LYS A 28 9.66 1.31 -5.45
CA LYS A 28 9.18 2.19 -6.51
C LYS A 28 8.84 1.35 -7.75
N GLU A 29 7.77 1.72 -8.44
CA GLU A 29 7.28 1.09 -9.67
C GLU A 29 6.79 -0.36 -9.57
N LYS A 30 7.06 -1.05 -8.46
CA LYS A 30 6.54 -2.39 -8.19
C LYS A 30 5.03 -2.34 -7.98
N GLU A 31 4.31 -3.26 -8.61
CA GLU A 31 2.86 -3.31 -8.52
C GLU A 31 2.41 -4.13 -7.30
N PHE A 32 1.38 -3.63 -6.61
CA PHE A 32 0.75 -4.31 -5.48
C PHE A 32 -0.74 -4.47 -5.72
N MET A 33 -1.29 -5.62 -5.30
CA MET A 33 -2.72 -5.87 -5.42
C MET A 33 -3.52 -5.01 -4.43
N LEU A 34 -4.51 -4.28 -4.94
CA LEU A 34 -5.43 -3.50 -4.13
C LEU A 34 -6.59 -4.38 -3.67
N ILE A 35 -6.69 -4.60 -2.36
CA ILE A 35 -7.82 -5.32 -1.75
C ILE A 35 -8.97 -4.36 -1.51
N ASN A 36 -8.73 -3.23 -0.83
CA ASN A 36 -9.80 -2.31 -0.42
C ASN A 36 -9.33 -0.86 -0.26
N ARG A 37 -10.28 0.07 -0.10
CA ARG A 37 -10.06 1.51 0.07
C ARG A 37 -10.66 1.97 1.40
N TYR A 38 -9.87 2.67 2.21
CA TYR A 38 -10.28 3.16 3.53
C TYR A 38 -9.91 4.63 3.68
N SER A 39 -10.89 5.52 3.53
CA SER A 39 -10.64 6.98 3.52
C SER A 39 -9.47 7.31 2.59
N ASP A 40 -8.38 7.90 3.07
CA ASP A 40 -7.18 8.24 2.29
C ASP A 40 -6.12 7.13 2.18
N TRP A 41 -6.52 5.88 2.45
CA TRP A 41 -5.62 4.73 2.44
C TRP A 41 -6.10 3.64 1.48
N TYR A 42 -5.12 2.90 0.98
CA TYR A 42 -5.31 1.67 0.24
C TYR A 42 -4.82 0.49 1.05
N TYR A 43 -5.66 -0.54 1.14
CA TYR A 43 -5.31 -1.81 1.75
C TYR A 43 -4.85 -2.78 0.68
N ILE A 44 -3.63 -3.29 0.84
CA ILE A 44 -2.94 -4.07 -0.19
C ILE A 44 -2.40 -5.40 0.33
N ILE A 45 -2.11 -6.30 -0.60
CA ILE A 45 -1.21 -7.44 -0.37
C ILE A 45 0.22 -6.91 -0.53
N PHE A 46 0.92 -6.78 0.58
CA PHE A 46 2.30 -6.29 0.65
C PHE A 46 3.31 -7.44 0.48
N GLU A 47 3.01 -8.59 1.08
CA GLU A 47 3.86 -9.78 1.05
C GLU A 47 2.98 -11.01 0.84
N TYR A 48 3.25 -11.80 -0.18
CA TYR A 48 2.49 -13.02 -0.45
C TYR A 48 2.99 -14.17 0.44
N PRO A 49 2.12 -15.02 1.02
CA PRO A 49 0.70 -15.17 0.73
C PRO A 49 -0.28 -14.35 1.60
N ALA A 50 0.13 -13.78 2.73
CA ALA A 50 -0.82 -13.20 3.70
C ALA A 50 -0.44 -11.82 4.27
N GLY A 51 0.74 -11.31 3.96
CA GLY A 51 1.18 -9.98 4.41
C GLY A 51 0.35 -8.89 3.76
N THR A 52 -0.39 -8.17 4.58
CA THR A 52 -1.29 -7.09 4.17
C THR A 52 -1.00 -5.82 4.95
N GLY A 53 -1.32 -4.67 4.36
CA GLY A 53 -1.03 -3.39 4.99
C GLY A 53 -1.63 -2.20 4.27
N TYR A 54 -1.38 -1.02 4.82
CA TYR A 54 -1.97 0.23 4.39
C TYR A 54 -0.93 1.17 3.79
N ILE A 55 -1.25 1.77 2.64
CA ILE A 55 -0.45 2.82 2.00
C ILE A 55 -1.32 4.03 1.74
N HIS A 56 -0.79 5.23 1.96
CA HIS A 56 -1.53 6.47 1.74
C HIS A 56 -1.70 6.74 0.24
N LYS A 57 -2.90 7.17 -0.18
CA LYS A 57 -3.24 7.39 -1.59
C LYS A 57 -2.28 8.31 -2.33
N ARG A 58 -1.73 9.32 -1.66
CA ARG A 58 -0.82 10.31 -2.28
C ARG A 58 0.50 9.68 -2.78
N GLN A 59 0.91 8.57 -2.18
CA GLN A 59 2.19 7.93 -2.43
C GLN A 59 2.16 6.97 -3.62
N VAL A 60 0.97 6.70 -4.16
CA VAL A 60 0.76 5.67 -5.17
C VAL A 60 -0.22 6.12 -6.24
N GLU A 61 -0.25 5.38 -7.34
CA GLU A 61 -1.18 5.57 -8.45
C GLU A 61 -1.98 4.28 -8.64
N ILE A 62 -3.26 4.40 -9.01
CA ILE A 62 -4.07 3.23 -9.38
C ILE A 62 -3.75 2.89 -10.83
N ILE A 63 -3.39 1.63 -11.07
CA ILE A 63 -3.25 1.06 -12.41
C ILE A 63 -4.51 0.26 -12.72
N LYS A 64 -5.03 0.46 -13.94
CA LYS A 64 -6.16 -0.30 -14.48
C LYS A 64 -5.68 -1.61 -15.09
#